data_AF-M5C909-F1
#
_entry.id   AF-M5C909-F1
#
_cell.length_a   1.000
_cell.length_b   1.000
_cell.length_c   1.000
_cell.angle_alpha   90.00
_cell.angle_beta   90.00
_cell.angle_gamma   90.00
#
_symmetry.space_group_name_H-M   'P 1'
#
loop_
_entity.id
_entity.type
_entity.pdbx_description
1 polymer ?
#
loop_
_entity_poly.entity_id
_entity_poly.type
_entity_poly.pdbx_seq_one_letter_code
_entity_poly.pdbx_strand_id
1 'polypeptide(L)'
;MWRNVARLYARTEWIMMLDVDFAICTDVRGRFKRALETESEFRDLAKSGGAAFVIPAFEYVTQEDGKDWKNFPGSKQGLMELVNSRKIAMFHQSWAPGHNSTDYEQYYTAQPGEVYRVTTYQKSYEPYVIMRRNGPPWCDERFVGYGGNKAACLFSIYLSGINFYVLPDDFLIHQSHAYAEQTRKNERKVNKQVYEDFRKELCIQQIDQSLRANTLHTNANYNLREECMKTIGVAEIVLERFLKNEAGQEI
;
A
#
# COMPACT_ATOMS: atom_id res chain seq x y z
N MET A 1 -3.13 -15.57 -3.28
CA MET A 1 -4.27 -16.48 -3.02
C MET A 1 -5.28 -15.92 -1.99
N TRP A 2 -5.04 -15.95 -0.66
CA TRP A 2 -6.10 -15.65 0.33
C TRP A 2 -6.70 -14.23 0.24
N ARG A 3 -5.91 -13.21 -0.09
CA ARG A 3 -6.42 -11.84 -0.32
C ARG A 3 -7.39 -11.79 -1.51
N ASN A 4 -7.12 -12.53 -2.58
CA ASN A 4 -7.99 -12.62 -3.75
C ASN A 4 -9.30 -13.33 -3.40
N VAL A 5 -9.22 -14.45 -2.66
CA VAL A 5 -10.41 -15.17 -2.18
C VAL A 5 -11.28 -14.27 -1.30
N ALA A 6 -10.69 -13.59 -0.32
CA ALA A 6 -11.43 -12.66 0.56
C ALA A 6 -12.10 -11.53 -0.25
N ARG A 7 -11.39 -10.93 -1.21
CA ARG A 7 -11.92 -9.89 -2.10
C ARG A 7 -13.04 -10.41 -3.00
N LEU A 8 -12.93 -11.62 -3.53
CA LEU A 8 -13.93 -12.26 -4.38
C LEU A 8 -15.27 -12.42 -3.63
N TYR A 9 -15.21 -12.85 -2.38
CA TYR A 9 -16.40 -13.08 -1.55
C TYR A 9 -16.88 -11.84 -0.77
N ALA A 10 -16.16 -10.73 -0.81
CA ALA A 10 -16.58 -9.48 -0.18
C ALA A 10 -17.87 -8.94 -0.83
N ARG A 11 -18.86 -8.59 -0.01
CA ARG A 11 -20.19 -8.13 -0.45
C ARG A 11 -20.34 -6.60 -0.42
N THR A 12 -19.32 -5.88 0.01
CA THR A 12 -19.32 -4.42 0.10
C THR A 12 -18.61 -3.79 -1.09
N GLU A 13 -18.95 -2.55 -1.41
CA GLU A 13 -18.26 -1.77 -2.44
C GLU A 13 -16.81 -1.47 -2.04
N TRP A 14 -16.59 -1.20 -0.76
CA TRP A 14 -15.29 -0.89 -0.17
C TRP A 14 -14.80 -2.06 0.66
N ILE A 15 -13.52 -2.37 0.53
CA ILE A 15 -12.82 -3.42 1.27
C ILE A 15 -11.59 -2.84 1.93
N MET A 16 -11.18 -3.45 3.05
CA MET A 16 -9.94 -3.10 3.73
C MET A 16 -8.98 -4.28 3.67
N MET A 17 -7.75 -4.03 3.19
CA MET A 17 -6.66 -5.00 3.26
C MET A 17 -5.99 -4.86 4.63
N LEU A 18 -6.35 -5.73 5.57
CA LEU A 18 -5.91 -5.72 6.97
C LEU A 18 -5.33 -7.07 7.39
N ASP A 19 -4.24 -7.05 8.16
CA ASP A 19 -3.70 -8.26 8.79
C ASP A 19 -4.45 -8.53 10.12
N VAL A 20 -4.59 -9.81 10.47
CA VAL A 20 -5.49 -10.26 11.56
C VAL A 20 -5.06 -9.81 12.96
N ASP A 21 -3.78 -9.46 13.10
CA ASP A 21 -3.11 -9.04 14.32
C ASP A 21 -3.15 -7.53 14.55
N PHE A 22 -3.98 -6.79 13.80
CA PHE A 22 -4.16 -5.35 14.00
C PHE A 22 -5.51 -5.02 14.63
N ALA A 23 -5.47 -4.20 15.67
CA ALA A 23 -6.63 -3.60 16.26
C ALA A 23 -7.08 -2.37 15.44
N ILE A 24 -8.37 -2.30 15.17
CA ILE A 24 -9.02 -1.11 14.62
C ILE A 24 -9.38 -0.20 15.79
N CYS A 25 -8.55 0.82 16.04
CA CYS A 25 -8.59 1.61 17.27
C CYS A 25 -9.67 2.69 17.28
N THR A 26 -10.30 2.97 16.14
CA THR A 26 -11.22 4.10 16.00
C THR A 26 -12.41 3.72 15.10
N ASP A 27 -13.48 4.53 15.02
CA ASP A 27 -14.64 4.30 14.14
C ASP A 27 -14.33 4.56 12.65
N VAL A 28 -13.37 3.79 12.09
CA VAL A 28 -12.93 3.87 10.69
C VAL A 28 -14.12 3.79 9.74
N ARG A 29 -15.00 2.81 9.95
CA ARG A 29 -16.15 2.56 9.07
C ARG A 29 -17.12 3.74 9.11
N GLY A 30 -17.49 4.22 10.28
CA GLY A 30 -18.43 5.33 10.39
C GLY A 30 -17.86 6.64 9.86
N ARG A 31 -16.58 6.95 10.14
CA ARG A 31 -15.92 8.13 9.56
C ARG A 31 -15.85 8.05 8.04
N PHE A 32 -15.37 6.94 7.49
CA PHE A 32 -15.26 6.76 6.04
C PHE A 32 -16.63 6.90 5.35
N LYS A 33 -17.68 6.31 5.93
CA LYS A 33 -19.05 6.48 5.40
C LYS A 33 -19.54 7.93 5.48
N ARG A 34 -19.32 8.61 6.61
CA ARG A 34 -19.69 10.03 6.78
C ARG A 34 -18.95 10.90 5.76
N ALA A 35 -17.63 10.74 5.61
CA ALA A 35 -16.83 11.48 4.63
C ALA A 35 -17.35 11.29 3.20
N LEU A 36 -17.71 10.05 2.81
CA LEU A 36 -18.36 9.78 1.52
C LEU A 36 -19.71 10.49 1.34
N GLU A 37 -20.43 10.80 2.40
CA GLU A 37 -21.75 11.43 2.35
C GLU A 37 -21.64 12.97 2.42
N THR A 38 -20.78 13.49 3.30
CA THR A 38 -20.75 14.91 3.69
C THR A 38 -19.62 15.72 3.09
N GLU A 39 -18.53 15.08 2.63
CA GLU A 39 -17.33 15.78 2.14
C GLU A 39 -17.21 15.62 0.63
N SER A 40 -17.50 16.67 -0.13
CA SER A 40 -17.52 16.60 -1.61
C SER A 40 -16.17 16.21 -2.20
N GLU A 41 -15.08 16.81 -1.73
CA GLU A 41 -13.73 16.54 -2.22
C GLU A 41 -13.31 15.09 -1.95
N PHE A 42 -13.55 14.60 -0.72
CA PHE A 42 -13.30 13.22 -0.36
C PHE A 42 -14.11 12.25 -1.21
N ARG A 43 -15.41 12.53 -1.40
CA ARG A 43 -16.30 11.72 -2.22
C ARG A 43 -15.86 11.67 -3.68
N ASP A 44 -15.45 12.81 -4.25
CA ASP A 44 -15.00 12.88 -5.64
C ASP A 44 -13.67 12.13 -5.82
N LEU A 45 -12.75 12.28 -4.87
CA LEU A 45 -11.52 11.50 -4.81
C LEU A 45 -11.80 10.00 -4.75
N ALA A 46 -12.67 9.57 -3.84
CA ALA A 46 -13.06 8.16 -3.67
C ALA A 46 -13.74 7.59 -4.92
N LYS A 47 -14.57 8.38 -5.61
CA LYS A 47 -15.29 7.95 -6.81
C LYS A 47 -14.45 8.00 -8.09
N SER A 48 -13.32 8.69 -8.09
CA SER A 48 -12.40 8.78 -9.24
C SER A 48 -11.89 7.43 -9.73
N GLY A 49 -11.90 6.41 -8.86
CA GLY A 49 -11.30 5.10 -9.14
C GLY A 49 -9.77 5.08 -9.03
N GLY A 50 -9.13 6.22 -8.78
CA GLY A 50 -7.68 6.38 -8.67
C GLY A 50 -7.18 6.54 -7.24
N ALA A 51 -7.95 6.14 -6.22
CA ALA A 51 -7.61 6.33 -4.81
C ALA A 51 -7.75 5.04 -3.99
N ALA A 52 -6.75 4.77 -3.14
CA ALA A 52 -6.84 3.86 -2.01
C ALA A 52 -6.39 4.61 -0.74
N PHE A 53 -7.09 4.37 0.35
CA PHE A 53 -6.98 5.15 1.58
C PHE A 53 -6.21 4.39 2.64
N VAL A 54 -5.01 4.84 2.96
CA VAL A 54 -4.09 4.26 3.94
C VAL A 54 -4.57 4.59 5.35
N ILE A 55 -4.61 3.57 6.21
CA ILE A 55 -4.71 3.73 7.65
C ILE A 55 -3.31 3.50 8.25
N PRO A 56 -2.70 4.53 8.87
CA PRO A 56 -1.40 4.43 9.52
C PRO A 56 -1.38 3.37 10.61
N ALA A 57 -0.23 2.72 10.77
CA ALA A 57 -0.06 1.59 11.66
C ALA A 57 1.04 1.85 12.69
N PHE A 58 0.75 1.52 13.93
CA PHE A 58 1.64 1.72 15.06
C PHE A 58 1.88 0.41 15.81
N GLU A 59 2.95 0.37 16.59
CA GLU A 59 3.22 -0.71 17.53
C GLU A 59 3.81 -0.17 18.83
N TYR A 60 3.51 -0.86 19.92
CA TYR A 60 4.14 -0.55 21.20
C TYR A 60 5.62 -0.91 21.15
N VAL A 61 6.46 -0.01 21.66
CA VAL A 61 7.91 -0.23 21.77
C VAL A 61 8.20 -1.40 22.71
N THR A 62 7.45 -1.50 23.80
CA THR A 62 7.48 -2.62 24.73
C THR A 62 6.39 -3.61 24.37
N GLN A 63 6.76 -4.83 23.99
CA GLN A 63 5.81 -5.87 23.55
C GLN A 63 4.73 -6.20 24.60
N GLU A 64 5.04 -6.11 25.90
CA GLU A 64 4.04 -6.36 26.94
C GLU A 64 2.86 -5.38 26.89
N ASP A 65 3.17 -4.09 26.63
CA ASP A 65 2.16 -3.03 26.57
C ASP A 65 1.22 -3.21 25.36
N GLY A 66 1.68 -3.90 24.31
CA GLY A 66 0.93 -4.16 23.08
C GLY A 66 0.11 -5.44 23.07
N LYS A 67 0.11 -6.26 24.14
CA LYS A 67 -0.56 -7.57 24.12
C LYS A 67 -2.08 -7.52 24.22
N ASP A 68 -2.62 -6.57 24.98
CA ASP A 68 -4.06 -6.47 25.22
C ASP A 68 -4.65 -5.28 24.46
N TRP A 69 -5.27 -5.58 23.32
CA TRP A 69 -5.89 -4.58 22.44
C TRP A 69 -6.99 -3.75 23.12
N LYS A 70 -7.55 -4.23 24.25
CA LYS A 70 -8.57 -3.48 25.01
C LYS A 70 -8.03 -2.22 25.66
N ASN A 71 -6.72 -2.15 25.88
CA ASN A 71 -6.05 -0.99 26.49
C ASN A 71 -5.58 0.03 25.44
N PHE A 72 -5.80 -0.24 24.16
CA PHE A 72 -5.36 0.64 23.09
C PHE A 72 -6.19 1.93 23.07
N PRO A 73 -5.58 3.09 22.73
CA PRO A 73 -6.29 4.35 22.69
C PRO A 73 -7.41 4.32 21.64
N GLY A 74 -8.56 4.89 21.99
CA GLY A 74 -9.73 5.00 21.11
C GLY A 74 -9.76 6.27 20.24
N SER A 75 -8.73 7.12 20.33
CA SER A 75 -8.68 8.44 19.70
C SER A 75 -7.27 8.84 19.28
N LYS A 76 -7.15 9.69 18.24
CA LYS A 76 -5.87 10.24 17.79
C LYS A 76 -5.14 10.98 18.92
N GLN A 77 -5.88 11.72 19.76
CA GLN A 77 -5.30 12.38 20.93
C GLN A 77 -4.62 11.38 21.88
N GLY A 78 -5.30 10.29 22.22
CA GLY A 78 -4.72 9.24 23.09
C GLY A 78 -3.51 8.55 22.45
N LEU A 79 -3.53 8.36 21.13
CA LEU A 79 -2.35 7.90 20.39
C LEU A 79 -1.19 8.90 20.53
N MET A 80 -1.43 10.19 20.33
CA MET A 80 -0.38 11.23 20.40
C MET A 80 0.24 11.32 21.80
N GLU A 81 -0.52 11.10 22.87
CA GLU A 81 0.01 11.00 24.24
C GLU A 81 1.01 9.82 24.38
N LEU A 82 0.72 8.69 23.75
CA LEU A 82 1.64 7.53 23.71
C LEU A 82 2.87 7.80 22.83
N VAL A 83 2.71 8.48 21.70
CA VAL A 83 3.83 8.87 20.82
C VAL A 83 4.76 9.84 21.56
N ASN A 84 4.20 10.87 22.19
CA ASN A 84 4.96 11.88 22.93
C ASN A 84 5.70 11.29 24.13
N SER A 85 5.12 10.28 24.78
CA SER A 85 5.77 9.52 25.85
C SER A 85 6.69 8.38 25.36
N ARG A 86 6.88 8.26 24.03
CA ARG A 86 7.72 7.25 23.37
C ARG A 86 7.34 5.79 23.68
N LYS A 87 6.07 5.55 24.01
CA LYS A 87 5.55 4.20 24.27
C LYS A 87 5.14 3.46 23.00
N ILE A 88 4.77 4.21 21.97
CA ILE A 88 4.32 3.68 20.69
C ILE A 88 5.07 4.38 19.56
N ALA A 89 5.30 3.66 18.46
CA ALA A 89 6.00 4.17 17.29
C ALA A 89 5.36 3.64 16.00
N MET A 90 5.83 4.15 14.85
CA MET A 90 5.50 3.58 13.54
C MET A 90 5.73 2.07 13.56
N PHE A 91 4.77 1.31 13.04
CA PHE A 91 4.88 -0.14 12.92
C PHE A 91 6.13 -0.54 12.12
N HIS A 92 6.92 -1.46 12.67
CA HIS A 92 8.23 -1.86 12.18
C HIS A 92 9.18 -0.68 11.99
N GLN A 93 9.30 0.21 12.97
CA GLN A 93 10.19 1.39 12.88
C GLN A 93 11.64 1.03 12.49
N SER A 94 12.13 -0.12 12.95
CA SER A 94 13.48 -0.63 12.62
C SER A 94 13.64 -1.04 11.14
N TRP A 95 12.54 -1.28 10.43
CA TRP A 95 12.48 -1.54 9.00
C TRP A 95 11.59 -0.49 8.31
N ALA A 96 12.05 0.76 8.38
CA ALA A 96 11.32 1.92 7.89
C ALA A 96 10.69 1.79 6.48
N PRO A 97 11.35 1.20 5.46
CA PRO A 97 10.78 1.10 4.10
C PRO A 97 9.43 0.39 4.00
N GLY A 98 9.05 -0.39 5.03
CA GLY A 98 7.74 -1.03 5.11
C GLY A 98 6.58 -0.06 5.25
N HIS A 99 6.78 1.07 5.94
CA HIS A 99 5.69 1.96 6.36
C HIS A 99 5.99 3.46 6.26
N ASN A 100 7.26 3.88 6.16
CA ASN A 100 7.64 5.30 6.19
C ASN A 100 7.08 6.15 5.03
N SER A 101 6.69 5.54 3.90
CA SER A 101 5.95 6.25 2.83
C SER A 101 4.60 6.83 3.28
N THR A 102 4.10 6.46 4.46
CA THR A 102 2.93 7.08 5.10
C THR A 102 3.17 8.53 5.51
N ASP A 103 4.44 8.96 5.61
CA ASP A 103 4.83 10.27 6.14
C ASP A 103 4.23 10.53 7.55
N TYR A 104 4.83 9.89 8.55
CA TYR A 104 4.35 10.01 9.93
C TYR A 104 4.55 11.42 10.50
N GLU A 105 5.51 12.20 9.99
CA GLU A 105 5.70 13.60 10.41
C GLU A 105 4.50 14.45 9.99
N GLN A 106 4.00 14.26 8.76
CA GLN A 106 2.74 14.87 8.35
C GLN A 106 1.55 14.31 9.16
N TYR A 107 1.49 13.00 9.42
CA TYR A 107 0.43 12.39 10.22
C TYR A 107 0.25 13.06 11.60
N TYR A 108 1.35 13.31 12.30
CA TYR A 108 1.34 13.89 13.65
C TYR A 108 0.81 15.32 13.70
N THR A 109 0.94 16.06 12.60
CA THR A 109 0.57 17.48 12.51
C THR A 109 -0.70 17.73 11.70
N ALA A 110 -1.19 16.72 10.97
CA ALA A 110 -2.40 16.79 10.15
C ALA A 110 -3.64 17.17 10.97
N GLN A 111 -4.40 18.12 10.44
CA GLN A 111 -5.62 18.61 11.06
C GLN A 111 -6.78 17.59 10.93
N PRO A 112 -7.79 17.64 11.81
CA PRO A 112 -8.97 16.78 11.67
C PRO A 112 -9.64 16.93 10.30
N GLY A 113 -9.92 15.80 9.64
CA GLY A 113 -10.50 15.73 8.30
C GLY A 113 -9.50 15.90 7.16
N GLU A 114 -8.23 16.25 7.44
CA GLU A 114 -7.21 16.38 6.39
C GLU A 114 -6.90 15.02 5.78
N VAL A 115 -6.80 14.93 4.45
CA VAL A 115 -6.36 13.72 3.75
C VAL A 115 -5.24 14.10 2.81
N TYR A 116 -4.10 13.42 2.90
CA TYR A 116 -2.92 13.76 2.11
C TYR A 116 -2.40 12.58 1.28
N ARG A 117 -1.83 12.88 0.12
CA ARG A 117 -1.31 11.88 -0.81
C ARG A 117 0.08 11.42 -0.38
N VAL A 118 0.34 10.13 -0.46
CA VAL A 118 1.70 9.56 -0.41
C VAL A 118 2.46 10.01 -1.66
N THR A 119 3.50 10.82 -1.46
CA THR A 119 4.32 11.39 -2.56
C THR A 119 5.55 10.55 -2.90
N THR A 120 6.05 9.78 -1.94
CA THR A 120 7.26 8.95 -2.12
C THR A 120 6.91 7.48 -1.92
N TYR A 121 6.52 6.81 -3.00
CA TYR A 121 6.31 5.36 -2.98
C TYR A 121 7.64 4.61 -2.87
N GLN A 122 7.62 3.46 -2.19
CA GLN A 122 8.76 2.55 -2.09
C GLN A 122 8.35 1.13 -2.38
N LYS A 123 9.23 0.35 -3.02
CA LYS A 123 8.96 -1.06 -3.36
C LYS A 123 8.63 -1.95 -2.16
N SER A 124 9.04 -1.56 -0.96
CA SER A 124 8.78 -2.33 0.26
C SER A 124 7.54 -1.84 1.01
N TYR A 125 6.87 -0.80 0.52
CA TYR A 125 5.76 -0.18 1.23
C TYR A 125 4.56 -1.12 1.30
N GLU A 126 4.15 -1.44 2.53
CA GLU A 126 3.08 -2.40 2.83
C GLU A 126 1.99 -1.79 3.72
N PRO A 127 1.33 -0.68 3.29
CA PRO A 127 0.25 -0.06 4.06
C PRO A 127 -0.98 -0.95 4.23
N TYR A 128 -1.83 -0.57 5.17
CA TYR A 128 -3.19 -1.08 5.30
C TYR A 128 -4.13 -0.10 4.60
N VAL A 129 -4.88 -0.58 3.60
CA VAL A 129 -5.64 0.31 2.71
C VAL A 129 -7.11 -0.06 2.64
N ILE A 130 -7.97 0.95 2.67
CA ILE A 130 -9.35 0.88 2.21
C ILE A 130 -9.36 1.20 0.71
N MET A 131 -9.95 0.33 -0.10
CA MET A 131 -10.06 0.54 -1.54
C MET A 131 -11.37 -0.01 -2.09
N ARG A 132 -11.74 0.42 -3.29
CA ARG A 132 -12.86 -0.18 -4.00
C ARG A 132 -12.59 -1.66 -4.27
N ARG A 133 -13.61 -2.49 -4.09
CA ARG A 133 -13.56 -3.93 -4.39
C ARG A 133 -13.33 -4.17 -5.88
N ASN A 134 -13.86 -3.32 -6.75
CA ASN A 134 -13.70 -3.40 -8.21
C ASN A 134 -12.81 -2.26 -8.70
N GLY A 135 -12.02 -2.50 -9.75
CA GLY A 135 -11.07 -1.54 -10.31
C GLY A 135 -9.61 -1.95 -10.11
N PRO A 136 -9.09 -2.05 -8.88
CA PRO A 136 -7.70 -2.44 -8.64
C PRO A 136 -7.38 -3.83 -9.23
N PRO A 137 -6.14 -4.08 -9.70
CA PRO A 137 -5.73 -5.41 -10.15
C PRO A 137 -5.80 -6.45 -9.02
N TRP A 138 -5.88 -7.73 -9.38
CA TRP A 138 -5.79 -8.83 -8.42
C TRP A 138 -4.34 -9.03 -7.98
N CYS A 139 -4.13 -9.52 -6.76
CA CYS A 139 -2.78 -9.83 -6.29
C CYS A 139 -2.21 -11.02 -7.09
N ASP A 140 -0.93 -10.95 -7.50
CA ASP A 140 -0.26 -12.05 -8.20
C ASP A 140 -0.18 -13.30 -7.31
N GLU A 141 -0.51 -14.46 -7.87
CA GLU A 141 -0.63 -15.72 -7.14
C GLU A 141 0.65 -16.56 -7.12
N ARG A 142 1.71 -16.13 -7.81
CA ARG A 142 3.01 -16.81 -7.78
C ARG A 142 3.68 -16.79 -6.40
N PHE A 143 3.30 -15.83 -5.55
CA PHE A 143 3.83 -15.70 -4.20
C PHE A 143 3.18 -16.72 -3.27
N VAL A 144 3.96 -17.71 -2.85
CA VAL A 144 3.55 -18.75 -1.89
C VAL A 144 4.29 -18.52 -0.57
N GLY A 145 3.56 -18.66 0.55
CA GLY A 145 4.13 -18.47 1.88
C GLY A 145 4.45 -17.01 2.22
N TYR A 146 5.43 -16.80 3.09
CA TYR A 146 5.73 -15.51 3.71
C TYR A 146 6.71 -14.65 2.90
N GLY A 147 6.45 -13.33 2.88
CA GLY A 147 7.36 -12.30 2.38
C GLY A 147 7.05 -11.84 0.95
N GLY A 148 7.18 -10.54 0.69
CA GLY A 148 7.04 -9.91 -0.64
C GLY A 148 5.63 -9.90 -1.23
N ASN A 149 4.71 -10.74 -0.73
CA ASN A 149 3.38 -10.95 -1.29
C ASN A 149 2.44 -9.74 -1.17
N LYS A 150 2.51 -8.97 -0.08
CA LYS A 150 1.68 -7.78 0.15
C LYS A 150 2.27 -6.61 -0.63
N ALA A 151 3.58 -6.40 -0.54
CA ALA A 151 4.32 -5.43 -1.34
C ALA A 151 4.06 -5.61 -2.84
N ALA A 152 4.10 -6.84 -3.37
CA ALA A 152 3.81 -7.13 -4.77
C ALA A 152 2.37 -6.77 -5.17
N CYS A 153 1.39 -7.09 -4.33
CA CYS A 153 0.01 -6.73 -4.60
C CYS A 153 -0.18 -5.21 -4.64
N LEU A 154 0.32 -4.50 -3.62
CA LEU A 154 0.22 -3.04 -3.52
C LEU A 154 1.01 -2.32 -4.60
N PHE A 155 2.15 -2.88 -5.03
CA PHE A 155 2.91 -2.39 -6.18
C PHE A 155 2.06 -2.45 -7.45
N SER A 156 1.40 -3.58 -7.74
CA SER A 156 0.55 -3.67 -8.93
C SER A 156 -0.62 -2.69 -8.91
N ILE A 157 -1.22 -2.47 -7.73
CA ILE A 157 -2.30 -1.50 -7.51
C ILE A 157 -1.78 -0.09 -7.76
N TYR A 158 -0.62 0.25 -7.23
CA TYR A 158 -0.02 1.57 -7.41
C TYR A 158 0.30 1.85 -8.88
N LEU A 159 0.89 0.89 -9.59
CA LEU A 159 1.22 1.05 -11.02
C LEU A 159 -0.03 1.16 -11.91
N SER A 160 -1.19 0.63 -11.49
CA SER A 160 -2.44 0.75 -12.24
C SER A 160 -3.09 2.14 -12.17
N GLY A 161 -2.35 3.16 -11.69
CA GLY A 161 -2.82 4.53 -11.56
C GLY A 161 -3.55 4.86 -10.26
N ILE A 162 -3.61 3.92 -9.31
CA ILE A 162 -4.21 4.16 -7.99
C ILE A 162 -3.19 4.81 -7.07
N ASN A 163 -3.53 5.97 -6.55
CA ASN A 163 -2.73 6.71 -5.58
C ASN A 163 -3.14 6.37 -4.15
N PHE A 164 -2.17 6.44 -3.25
CA PHE A 164 -2.38 6.20 -1.83
C PHE A 164 -2.57 7.52 -1.09
N TYR A 165 -3.63 7.59 -0.28
CA TYR A 165 -4.00 8.77 0.49
C TYR A 165 -4.14 8.40 1.96
N VAL A 166 -3.44 9.09 2.85
CA VAL A 166 -3.45 8.78 4.28
C VAL A 166 -4.68 9.39 4.95
N LEU A 167 -5.33 8.61 5.81
CA LEU A 167 -6.41 9.03 6.70
C LEU A 167 -5.84 9.30 8.10
N PRO A 168 -5.53 10.55 8.47
CA PRO A 168 -4.78 10.88 9.68
C PRO A 168 -5.63 10.86 10.95
N ASP A 169 -6.95 10.87 10.84
CA ASP A 169 -7.88 10.72 11.98
C ASP A 169 -8.02 9.27 12.46
N ASP A 170 -7.49 8.35 11.66
CA ASP A 170 -7.57 6.92 11.84
C ASP A 170 -6.18 6.35 12.11
N PHE A 171 -6.14 5.22 12.81
CA PHE A 171 -4.93 4.45 12.99
C PHE A 171 -5.24 3.01 13.40
N LEU A 172 -4.25 2.16 13.20
CA LEU A 172 -4.23 0.77 13.64
C LEU A 172 -3.08 0.58 14.62
N ILE A 173 -3.24 -0.37 15.53
CA ILE A 173 -2.15 -0.81 16.40
C ILE A 173 -1.96 -2.31 16.23
N HIS A 174 -0.72 -2.72 15.97
CA HIS A 174 -0.32 -4.12 15.98
C HIS A 174 -0.45 -4.69 17.40
N GLN A 175 -1.23 -5.75 17.55
CA GLN A 175 -1.32 -6.49 18.79
C GLN A 175 -0.10 -7.39 18.92
N SER A 176 0.76 -7.08 19.89
CA SER A 176 1.96 -7.83 20.17
C SER A 176 1.67 -9.30 20.42
N HIS A 177 2.37 -10.17 19.70
CA HIS A 177 2.28 -11.61 19.84
C HIS A 177 3.64 -12.26 19.60
N ALA A 178 3.81 -13.50 20.07
CA ALA A 178 5.03 -14.27 19.80
C ALA A 178 5.23 -14.46 18.29
N TYR A 179 6.43 -14.19 17.80
CA TYR A 179 6.75 -14.29 16.38
C TYR A 179 7.40 -15.64 16.07
N ALA A 180 6.74 -16.49 15.28
CA ALA A 180 7.30 -17.77 14.84
C ALA A 180 8.27 -17.57 13.66
N GLU A 181 9.48 -17.06 13.94
CA GLU A 181 10.43 -16.61 12.92
C GLU A 181 11.14 -17.75 12.17
N GLN A 182 11.42 -18.87 12.84
CA GLN A 182 12.29 -19.94 12.31
C GLN A 182 11.74 -20.59 11.04
N THR A 183 10.43 -20.73 10.91
CA THR A 183 9.77 -21.41 9.78
C THR A 183 9.68 -20.55 8.51
N ARG A 184 9.89 -19.23 8.61
CA ARG A 184 9.59 -18.26 7.53
C ARG A 184 10.82 -17.81 6.73
N LYS A 185 12.03 -18.20 7.15
CA LYS A 185 13.30 -17.72 6.55
C LYS A 185 13.47 -18.17 5.09
N ASN A 186 13.18 -19.44 4.80
CA ASN A 186 13.32 -19.99 3.44
C ASN A 186 12.32 -19.36 2.47
N GLU A 187 11.06 -19.21 2.89
CA GLU A 187 10.01 -18.56 2.09
C GLU A 187 10.39 -17.11 1.76
N ARG A 188 10.86 -16.33 2.76
CA ARG A 188 11.34 -14.95 2.53
C ARG A 188 12.49 -14.90 1.53
N LYS A 189 13.43 -15.84 1.61
CA LYS A 189 14.58 -15.89 0.69
C LYS A 189 14.13 -16.14 -0.75
N VAL A 190 13.24 -17.11 -0.95
CA VAL A 190 12.68 -17.42 -2.27
C VAL A 190 11.86 -16.23 -2.80
N ASN A 191 10.93 -15.72 -1.99
CA ASN A 191 10.04 -14.63 -2.40
C ASN A 191 10.77 -13.32 -2.67
N LYS A 192 11.97 -13.11 -2.11
CA LYS A 192 12.79 -11.94 -2.45
C LYS A 192 13.16 -11.92 -3.93
N GLN A 193 13.61 -13.05 -4.48
CA GLN A 193 13.97 -13.13 -5.90
C GLN A 193 12.71 -13.03 -6.78
N VAL A 194 11.67 -13.79 -6.42
CA VAL A 194 10.36 -13.74 -7.11
C VAL A 194 9.82 -12.32 -7.16
N TYR A 195 10.02 -11.53 -6.11
CA TYR A 195 9.56 -10.14 -6.08
C TYR A 195 10.33 -9.22 -7.03
N GLU A 196 11.66 -9.32 -7.08
CA GLU A 196 12.45 -8.50 -8.00
C GLU A 196 12.14 -8.84 -9.46
N ASP A 197 11.96 -10.12 -9.79
CA ASP A 197 11.59 -10.56 -11.14
C ASP A 197 10.18 -10.10 -11.50
N PHE A 198 9.22 -10.28 -10.58
CA PHE A 198 7.84 -9.79 -10.74
C PHE A 198 7.79 -8.29 -11.05
N ARG A 199 8.55 -7.46 -10.33
CA ARG A 199 8.54 -6.00 -10.56
C ARG A 199 9.04 -5.65 -11.96
N LYS A 200 10.13 -6.27 -12.40
CA LYS A 200 10.69 -6.07 -13.75
C LYS A 200 9.68 -6.49 -14.82
N GLU A 201 9.13 -7.70 -14.68
CA GLU A 201 8.14 -8.25 -15.62
C GLU A 201 6.91 -7.34 -15.71
N LEU A 202 6.33 -6.97 -14.57
CA LEU A 202 5.13 -6.13 -14.53
C LEU A 202 5.38 -4.77 -15.17
N CYS A 203 6.52 -4.15 -14.88
CA CYS A 203 6.91 -2.89 -15.49
C CYS A 203 7.01 -2.99 -17.01
N ILE A 204 7.73 -3.98 -17.54
CA ILE A 204 7.88 -4.19 -18.97
C ILE A 204 6.51 -4.43 -19.62
N GLN A 205 5.68 -5.28 -19.02
CA GLN A 205 4.35 -5.60 -19.53
C GLN A 205 3.44 -4.38 -19.58
N GLN A 206 3.34 -3.61 -18.50
CA GLN A 206 2.44 -2.45 -18.43
C GLN A 206 2.94 -1.29 -19.30
N ILE A 207 4.26 -1.06 -19.39
CA ILE A 207 4.82 -0.08 -20.32
C ILE A 207 4.50 -0.47 -21.76
N ASP A 208 4.74 -1.72 -22.16
CA ASP A 208 4.44 -2.20 -23.50
C ASP A 208 2.95 -2.06 -23.85
N GLN A 209 2.05 -2.44 -22.94
CA GLN A 209 0.60 -2.25 -23.10
C GLN A 209 0.24 -0.77 -23.25
N SER A 210 0.81 0.10 -22.43
CA SER A 210 0.55 1.54 -22.44
C SER A 210 1.10 2.22 -23.70
N LEU A 211 2.19 1.72 -24.26
CA LEU A 211 2.74 2.21 -25.54
C LEU A 211 1.85 1.81 -26.71
N ARG A 212 1.42 0.55 -26.78
CA ARG A 212 0.48 0.08 -27.81
C ARG A 212 -0.85 0.83 -27.76
N ALA A 213 -1.31 1.17 -26.56
CA ALA A 213 -2.52 1.96 -26.36
C ALA A 213 -2.32 3.47 -26.54
N ASN A 214 -1.08 3.95 -26.74
CA ASN A 214 -0.71 5.35 -26.73
C ASN A 214 -1.20 6.11 -25.47
N THR A 215 -1.10 5.49 -24.30
CA THR A 215 -1.54 6.07 -23.02
C THR A 215 -0.40 6.28 -22.01
N LEU A 216 0.85 5.87 -22.32
CA LEU A 216 1.96 5.96 -21.37
C LEU A 216 2.20 7.41 -20.87
N HIS A 217 1.97 8.41 -21.71
CA HIS A 217 2.15 9.83 -21.38
C HIS A 217 1.07 10.39 -20.45
N THR A 218 -0.06 9.70 -20.29
CA THR A 218 -1.20 10.19 -19.51
C THR A 218 -0.92 10.21 -18.01
N ASN A 219 -1.73 10.97 -17.27
CA ASN A 219 -1.63 11.03 -15.80
C ASN A 219 -2.00 9.69 -15.13
N ALA A 220 -2.85 8.87 -15.75
CA ALA A 220 -3.18 7.54 -15.23
C ALA A 220 -1.94 6.63 -15.14
N ASN A 221 -0.96 6.83 -16.04
CA ASN A 221 0.31 6.09 -16.06
C ASN A 221 1.47 6.85 -15.42
N TYR A 222 1.20 7.88 -14.60
CA TYR A 222 2.26 8.60 -13.87
C TYR A 222 3.04 7.65 -12.94
N ASN A 223 2.33 6.90 -12.09
CA ASN A 223 2.95 5.95 -11.15
C ASN A 223 3.75 4.87 -11.88
N LEU A 224 3.23 4.38 -13.02
CA LEU A 224 3.93 3.44 -13.89
C LEU A 224 5.27 4.00 -14.36
N ARG A 225 5.28 5.21 -14.92
CA ARG A 225 6.51 5.87 -15.40
C ARG A 225 7.51 6.07 -14.27
N GLU A 226 7.08 6.66 -13.16
CA GLU A 226 7.98 7.00 -12.06
C GLU A 226 8.62 5.77 -11.41
N GLU A 227 7.84 4.72 -11.11
CA GLU A 227 8.36 3.56 -10.37
C GLU A 227 9.10 2.57 -11.26
N CYS A 228 8.70 2.43 -12.52
CA CYS A 228 9.37 1.49 -13.42
C CYS A 228 10.72 2.01 -13.91
N MET A 229 10.91 3.33 -14.02
CA MET A 229 12.23 3.90 -14.33
C MET A 229 13.24 3.71 -13.18
N LYS A 230 12.78 3.48 -11.94
CA LYS A 230 13.63 3.13 -10.79
C LYS A 230 14.00 1.64 -10.76
N THR A 231 13.42 0.82 -11.63
CA THR A 231 13.62 -0.64 -11.63
C THR A 231 14.77 -1.03 -12.57
N ILE A 232 15.82 -1.64 -12.00
CA ILE A 232 17.06 -1.99 -12.72
C ILE A 232 16.75 -2.84 -13.96
N GLY A 233 17.27 -2.44 -15.12
CA GLY A 233 17.14 -3.15 -16.39
C GLY A 233 15.89 -2.77 -17.20
N VAL A 234 14.89 -2.12 -16.60
CA VAL A 234 13.64 -1.78 -17.30
C VAL A 234 13.88 -0.69 -18.35
N ALA A 235 14.62 0.37 -18.01
CA ALA A 235 14.89 1.47 -18.93
C ALA A 235 15.65 1.00 -20.18
N GLU A 236 16.65 0.14 -20.00
CA GLU A 236 17.45 -0.43 -21.08
C GLU A 236 16.58 -1.31 -22.00
N ILE A 237 15.77 -2.21 -21.44
CA ILE A 237 14.87 -3.08 -22.22
C ILE A 237 13.85 -2.26 -23.02
N VAL A 238 13.31 -1.20 -22.41
CA VAL A 238 12.35 -0.31 -23.06
C VAL A 238 13.01 0.44 -24.22
N LEU A 239 14.19 1.01 -24.01
CA LEU A 239 14.96 1.71 -25.05
C LEU A 239 15.32 0.78 -26.21
N GLU A 240 15.82 -0.42 -25.93
CA GLU A 240 16.13 -1.40 -26.98
C GLU A 240 14.92 -1.76 -27.85
N ARG A 241 13.73 -1.86 -27.25
CA ARG A 241 12.49 -2.12 -28.00
C ARG A 241 12.10 -0.95 -28.89
N PHE A 242 12.21 0.27 -28.40
CA PHE A 242 11.93 1.47 -29.21
C PHE A 242 12.84 1.52 -30.44
N LEU A 243 14.15 1.36 -30.23
CA LEU A 243 15.13 1.37 -31.33
C LEU A 243 14.87 0.27 -32.36
N LYS A 244 14.49 -0.94 -31.92
CA LYS A 244 14.14 -2.06 -32.83
C LYS A 244 12.85 -1.81 -33.61
N ASN A 245 11.86 -1.15 -33.02
CA ASN A 245 10.60 -0.84 -33.69
C ASN A 245 10.78 0.27 -34.74
N GLU A 246 11.61 1.28 -34.49
CA GLU A 246 11.95 2.32 -35.49
C GLU A 246 12.74 1.71 -36.65
N ALA A 247 13.73 0.86 -36.38
CA ALA A 247 14.49 0.16 -37.41
C ALA A 247 13.64 -0.82 -38.26
N GLY A 248 12.50 -1.27 -37.75
CA GLY A 248 11.54 -2.12 -38.46
C GLY A 248 10.50 -1.37 -39.30
N GLN A 249 10.44 -0.03 -39.22
CA GLN A 249 9.55 0.81 -40.02
C GLN A 249 10.21 1.40 -41.27
N GLU A 250 11.51 1.14 -41.50
CA GLU A 250 12.26 1.59 -42.69
C GLU A 250 12.28 0.58 -43.87
N ILE A 251 11.35 -0.38 -43.94
CA ILE A 251 11.24 -1.34 -45.06
C ILE A 251 9.84 -1.30 -45.69
#